data_AF-A0A369RKU8-F1
#
_entry.id   AF-A0A369RKU8-F1
#
_cell.length_a   1.000
_cell.length_b   1.000
_cell.length_c   1.000
_cell.angle_alpha   90.00
_cell.angle_beta   90.00
_cell.angle_gamma   90.00
#
_symmetry.space_group_name_H-M   'P 1'
#
loop_
_entity.id
_entity.type
_entity.pdbx_description
1 polymer ?
#
loop_
_entity_poly.entity_id
_entity_poly.type
_entity_poly.pdbx_seq_one_letter_code
_entity_poly.pdbx_strand_id
1 'polypeptide(L)' 'MRRDYGSRLFELVDKPINRDLTLEIYAATAEALEKWEKRFKLEKVKVEGVKEGKVTLGLEGLYLPMGRKIRFDGVVV' A
#
# COMPACT_ATOMS: atom_id res chain seq x y z
N MET A 1 -23.76 4.04 -3.92
CA MET A 1 -22.71 4.85 -3.26
C MET A 1 -21.66 3.89 -2.71
N ARG A 2 -20.37 4.00 -3.09
CA ARG A 2 -19.30 3.07 -2.68
C ARG A 2 -18.58 3.57 -1.42
N ARG A 3 -19.26 3.53 -0.27
CA ARG A 3 -18.68 4.03 1.00
C ARG A 3 -17.49 3.20 1.48
N ASP A 4 -17.43 1.93 1.11
CA ASP A 4 -16.36 1.03 1.56
C ASP A 4 -15.10 1.10 0.68
N TYR A 5 -15.13 1.86 -0.42
CA TYR A 5 -14.01 1.96 -1.35
C TYR A 5 -12.86 2.76 -0.75
N GLY A 6 -11.65 2.22 -0.86
CA GLY A 6 -10.42 2.85 -0.37
C GLY A 6 -9.58 1.89 0.45
N SER A 7 -8.76 2.46 1.32
CA SER A 7 -7.88 1.75 2.24
C SER A 7 -8.05 2.30 3.65
N ARG A 8 -7.81 1.47 4.66
CA ARG A 8 -7.72 1.89 6.06
C ARG A 8 -6.43 2.64 6.41
N LEU A 9 -5.56 2.94 5.42
CA LEU A 9 -4.38 3.79 5.59
C LEU A 9 -4.72 5.15 6.24
N PHE A 10 -5.90 5.71 5.94
CA PHE A 10 -6.35 6.97 6.54
C PHE A 10 -6.54 6.88 8.07
N GLU A 11 -6.82 5.70 8.62
CA GLU A 11 -6.94 5.47 10.06
C GLU A 11 -5.58 5.41 10.76
N LEU A 12 -4.49 5.32 9.99
CA LEU A 12 -3.12 5.21 10.47
C LEU A 12 -2.38 6.54 10.49
N VAL A 13 -3.00 7.60 9.96
CA VAL A 13 -2.47 8.97 10.00
C VAL A 13 -2.34 9.42 11.46
N ASP A 14 -1.33 10.24 11.76
CA ASP A 14 -0.98 10.74 13.10
C ASP A 14 -0.58 9.67 14.13
N LYS A 15 -0.51 8.39 13.75
CA LYS A 15 0.07 7.35 14.61
C LYS A 15 1.60 7.52 14.69
N PRO A 16 2.22 7.18 15.84
CA PRO A 16 3.67 7.25 15.99
C PRO A 16 4.38 6.28 15.04
N ILE A 17 5.42 6.75 14.38
CA ILE A 17 6.18 5.96 13.40
C ILE A 17 7.05 4.94 14.12
N ASN A 18 6.54 3.72 14.21
CA ASN A 18 7.23 2.57 14.77
C ASN A 18 7.09 1.34 13.85
N ARG A 19 7.67 0.21 14.27
CA ARG A 19 7.64 -1.03 13.50
C ARG A 19 6.22 -1.58 13.34
N ASP A 20 5.37 -1.38 14.34
CA ASP A 20 3.98 -1.84 14.32
C ASP A 20 3.15 -1.04 13.31
N LEU A 21 3.30 0.29 13.28
CA LEU A 21 2.67 1.16 12.28
C LEU A 21 3.08 0.75 10.86
N THR A 22 4.36 0.43 10.67
CA THR A 22 4.87 -0.02 9.37
C THR A 22 4.19 -1.32 8.93
N LEU A 23 3.97 -2.25 9.86
CA LEU A 23 3.24 -3.50 9.58
C LEU A 23 1.76 -3.24 9.29
N GLU A 24 1.11 -2.34 10.05
CA GLU A 24 -0.27 -1.92 9.80
C GLU A 24 -0.43 -1.28 8.40
N ILE A 25 0.52 -0.44 7.98
CA ILE A 25 0.54 0.18 6.65
C ILE A 25 0.65 -0.89 5.55
N TYR A 26 1.51 -1.90 5.74
CA TYR A 26 1.63 -3.01 4.79
C TYR A 26 0.32 -3.80 4.68
N ALA A 27 -0.29 -4.15 5.81
CA ALA A 27 -1.55 -4.88 5.84
C ALA A 27 -2.69 -4.06 5.19
N ALA A 28 -2.84 -2.79 5.57
CA ALA A 28 -3.86 -1.89 5.02
C ALA A 28 -3.72 -1.69 3.50
N THR A 29 -2.48 -1.64 3.00
CA THR A 29 -2.20 -1.54 1.56
C THR A 29 -2.55 -2.84 0.84
N ALA A 30 -2.12 -3.99 1.39
CA ALA A 30 -2.39 -5.30 0.81
C ALA A 30 -3.90 -5.61 0.74
N GLU A 31 -4.63 -5.40 1.84
CA GLU A 31 -6.08 -5.61 1.92
C GLU A 31 -6.84 -4.74 0.92
N ALA A 32 -6.46 -3.48 0.80
CA ALA A 32 -7.11 -2.56 -0.13
C ALA A 32 -6.89 -2.98 -1.59
N LEU A 33 -5.66 -3.35 -1.96
CA LEU A 33 -5.34 -3.81 -3.31
C LEU A 33 -5.98 -5.16 -3.63
N GLU A 34 -6.00 -6.10 -2.68
CA GLU A 34 -6.66 -7.39 -2.86
C GLU A 34 -8.18 -7.24 -3.06
N LYS A 35 -8.81 -6.36 -2.27
CA LYS A 35 -10.25 -6.13 -2.36
C LYS A 35 -10.65 -5.40 -3.64
N TRP A 36 -9.88 -4.37 -4.03
CA TRP A 36 -10.29 -3.43 -5.08
C TRP A 36 -9.59 -3.62 -6.42
N GLU A 37 -8.39 -4.21 -6.48
CA GLU A 37 -7.59 -4.35 -7.70
C GLU A 37 -7.19 -5.82 -7.96
N LYS A 38 -8.17 -6.66 -8.26
CA LYS A 38 -7.99 -8.09 -8.56
C LYS A 38 -7.06 -8.40 -9.74
N ARG A 39 -6.76 -7.41 -10.60
CA ARG A 39 -5.86 -7.60 -11.75
C ARG A 39 -4.38 -7.47 -11.35
N PHE A 40 -4.10 -6.99 -10.15
CA PHE A 40 -2.75 -6.83 -9.64
C PHE A 40 -2.54 -7.74 -8.43
N LYS A 41 -1.64 -8.72 -8.58
CA LYS A 41 -1.20 -9.54 -7.46
C LYS A 41 0.01 -8.87 -6.82
N LEU A 42 -0.21 -8.22 -5.68
CA LEU A 42 0.85 -7.63 -4.88
C LEU A 42 1.80 -8.74 -4.39
N GLU A 43 3.10 -8.59 -4.68
CA GLU A 43 4.13 -9.53 -4.20
C GLU A 43 4.92 -8.94 -3.03
N LYS A 44 5.11 -7.61 -3.01
CA LYS A 44 5.94 -6.95 -2.01
C LYS A 44 5.55 -5.49 -1.83
N VAL A 45 5.57 -5.05 -0.58
CA VAL A 45 5.47 -3.64 -0.17
C VAL A 45 6.74 -3.27 0.57
N LYS A 46 7.28 -2.10 0.31
CA LYS A 46 8.48 -1.59 0.99
C LYS A 46 8.27 -0.13 1.37
N VAL A 47 8.54 0.22 2.62
CA VAL A 47 8.76 1.64 2.99
C VAL A 47 10.11 2.08 2.43
N GLU A 48 10.10 3.02 1.50
CA GLU A 48 11.31 3.59 0.89
C GLU A 48 11.85 4.78 1.68
N GLY A 49 10.98 5.50 2.38
CA GLY A 49 11.40 6.64 3.18
C GLY A 49 10.30 7.11 4.11
N VAL A 50 10.74 7.65 5.25
CA VAL A 50 9.90 8.40 6.16
C VAL A 50 10.53 9.78 6.29
N LYS A 51 9.84 10.81 5.81
CA LYS A 51 10.36 12.18 5.85
C LYS A 51 9.22 13.18 6.00
N GLU A 52 9.39 14.16 6.88
CA GLU A 52 8.44 15.30 7.03
C GLU A 52 6.99 14.84 7.24
N GLY A 53 6.77 13.78 8.04
CA GLY A 53 5.44 13.25 8.32
C GLY A 53 4.81 12.44 7.17
N LYS A 54 5.57 12.14 6.11
CA LYS A 54 5.13 11.35 4.96
C LYS A 54 5.80 9.99 4.95
N VAL A 55 5.05 8.97 4.55
CA VAL A 55 5.58 7.62 4.34
C VAL A 55 5.55 7.31 2.85
N THR A 56 6.72 7.09 2.27
CA THR A 56 6.84 6.66 0.87
C THR A 56 6.89 5.14 0.78
N LEU A 57 6.00 4.58 -0.03
CA LEU A 57 5.86 3.17 -0.30
C LEU A 57 6.26 2.84 -1.74
N GLY A 58 7.03 1.76 -1.89
CA GLY A 58 7.26 1.06 -3.14
C GLY A 58 6.44 -0.22 -3.16
N LEU A 59 5.73 -0.46 -4.26
CA LEU A 59 4.90 -1.64 -4.48
C LEU A 59 5.46 -2.43 -5.66
N GLU A 60 5.64 -3.73 -5.47
CA GLU A 60 6.06 -4.65 -6.53
C GLU A 60 5.04 -5.78 -6.64
N GLY A 61 4.66 -6.14 -7.86
CA GLY A 61 3.70 -7.22 -8.07
C GLY A 61 3.52 -7.62 -9.53
N LEU A 62 2.62 -8.59 -9.74
CA LEU A 62 2.31 -9.15 -11.05
C LEU A 62 0.97 -8.58 -11.55
N TYR A 63 1.00 -7.97 -12.73
CA TYR A 63 -0.23 -7.60 -13.44
C TYR A 63 -0.74 -8.80 -14.23
N LEU A 64 -1.80 -9.43 -13.70
CA LEU A 64 -2.34 -10.69 -14.20
C LEU A 64 -2.81 -10.65 -15.66
N PRO A 65 -3.47 -9.59 -16.16
CA PRO A 65 -3.93 -9.56 -17.54
C PRO A 65 -2.82 -9.65 -18.59
N MET A 66 -1.60 -9.21 -18.25
CA MET A 66 -0.45 -9.22 -19.17
C MET A 66 0.68 -10.14 -18.71
N GLY A 67 0.58 -10.74 -17.52
CA GLY A 67 1.63 -11.57 -16.93
C GLY A 67 2.94 -10.83 -16.65
N ARG A 68 2.91 -9.49 -16.57
CA ARG A 68 4.12 -8.66 -16.42
C ARG A 68 4.30 -8.22 -14.97
N LYS A 69 5.55 -8.28 -14.49
CA LYS A 69 5.92 -7.65 -13.21
C LYS A 69 5.93 -6.13 -13.36
N ILE A 70 5.20 -5.47 -12.48
CA ILE A 70 5.11 -4.01 -12.41
C ILE A 70 5.61 -3.58 -11.03
N ARG A 71 6.39 -2.50 -11.03
CA ARG A 71 6.80 -1.80 -9.84
C ARG A 71 6.19 -0.39 -9.87
N PHE A 72 5.58 0.00 -8.77
CA PHE A 72 5.10 1.35 -8.53
C PHE A 72 5.97 1.97 -7.46
N ASP A 73 6.63 3.07 -7.80
CA ASP A 73 7.49 3.82 -6.90
C ASP A 73 6.83 5.15 -6.53
N GLY A 74 7.16 5.67 -5.35
CA GLY A 74 6.72 7.00 -4.93
C GLY A 74 5.26 7.10 -4.48
N VAL A 75 4.65 6.01 -4.01
CA VAL A 75 3.32 6.08 -3.40
C VAL A 75 3.45 6.75 -2.03
N VAL A 76 2.83 7.92 -1.86
CA VAL A 76 2.93 8.69 -0.62
C VAL A 76 1.63 8.57 0.18
N VAL A 77 1.77 8.18 1.44
CA VAL A 77 0.70 8.19 2.46
C VAL A 77 0.93 9.36 3.39
#